data_AF-A0A527ZMW3-F1
#
_entry.id   AF-A0A527ZMW3-F1
#
_cell.length_a   1.000
_cell.length_b   1.000
_cell.length_c   1.000
_cell.angle_alpha   90.00
_cell.angle_beta   90.00
_cell.angle_gamma   90.00
#
_symmetry.space_group_name_H-M   'P 1'
#
loop_
_entity.id
_entity.type
_entity.pdbx_description
1 polymer ?
#
loop_
_entity_poly.entity_id
_entity_poly.type
_entity_poly.pdbx_seq_one_letter_code
_entity_poly.pdbx_strand_id
1 'polypeptide(L)'
;RERAVMLEPRGKGIVLWTLRYGDEVRDPKDYFGKIDDVKPDPKLMDMVTTLIDERTGQWDPAMTGDPVQARLLEIIASKKKGKKGPAKAKAKAEQPASNVINIMDALRKSIGSEAGKRK
;
A
#
# COMPACT_ATOMS: atom_id res chain seq x y z
N ARG A 1 -9.46 25.31 18.35
CA ARG A 1 -9.57 24.03 19.07
C ARG A 1 -8.21 23.72 19.64
N GLU A 2 -8.13 23.54 20.95
CA GLU A 2 -6.89 23.16 21.65
C GLU A 2 -6.68 21.64 21.51
N ARG A 3 -5.42 21.20 21.45
CA ARG A 3 -5.06 19.78 21.39
C ARG A 3 -3.86 19.51 22.28
N ALA A 4 -3.86 18.35 22.92
CA ALA A 4 -2.68 17.84 23.60
C ALA A 4 -1.57 17.56 22.58
N VAL A 5 -0.35 18.02 22.88
CA VAL A 5 0.81 17.85 22.01
C VAL A 5 2.01 17.38 22.82
N MET A 6 2.88 16.59 22.19
CA MET A 6 4.19 16.22 22.71
C MET A 6 5.26 16.86 21.84
N LEU A 7 6.21 17.54 22.47
CA LEU A 7 7.33 18.19 21.80
C LEU A 7 8.60 17.36 22.01
N GLU A 8 9.28 17.05 20.92
CA GLU A 8 10.53 16.29 20.94
C GLU A 8 11.63 17.09 20.23
N PRO A 9 12.77 17.37 20.89
CA PRO A 9 13.89 18.03 20.22
C PRO A 9 14.47 17.12 19.13
N ARG A 10 14.66 17.66 17.92
CA ARG A 10 15.23 16.92 16.79
C ARG A 10 16.23 17.78 16.02
N GLY A 11 17.51 17.46 16.17
CA GLY A 11 18.60 18.22 15.57
C GLY A 11 18.59 19.68 16.04
N LYS A 12 18.47 20.63 15.10
CA LYS A 12 18.40 22.08 15.38
C LYS A 12 16.97 22.59 15.60
N GLY A 13 15.96 21.71 15.65
CA GLY A 13 14.55 22.09 15.74
C GLY A 13 13.75 21.20 16.67
N ILE A 14 12.42 21.25 16.54
CA ILE A 14 11.47 20.52 17.38
C ILE A 14 10.47 19.80 16.47
N VAL A 15 10.15 18.54 16.79
CA VAL A 15 9.02 17.81 16.22
C VAL A 15 7.83 17.93 17.18
N LEU A 16 6.69 18.32 16.64
CA LEU A 16 5.43 18.41 17.38
C LEU A 16 4.55 17.22 17.00
N TRP A 17 4.32 16.34 17.96
CA TRP A 17 3.39 15.22 17.85
C TRP A 17 2.03 15.65 18.40
N THR A 18 0.98 15.56 17.59
CA THR A 18 -0.39 15.78 18.08
C THR A 18 -0.92 14.49 18.70
N LEU A 19 -1.33 14.54 19.96
CA LEU A 19 -1.84 13.38 20.68
C LEU A 19 -3.33 13.20 20.40
N ARG A 20 -3.75 11.94 20.28
CA ARG A 20 -5.15 11.55 20.12
C ARG A 20 -5.77 11.36 21.51
N TYR A 21 -6.99 11.84 21.70
CA TYR A 21 -7.73 11.61 22.95
C TYR A 21 -8.27 10.19 23.01
N GLY A 22 -8.61 9.70 24.21
CA GLY A 22 -9.05 8.32 24.42
C GLY A 22 -10.30 7.93 23.63
N ASP A 23 -11.17 8.89 23.32
CA ASP A 23 -12.36 8.73 22.49
C ASP A 23 -12.04 8.66 20.97
N GLU A 24 -10.86 9.10 20.55
CA GLU A 24 -10.40 9.01 19.16
C GLU A 24 -9.64 7.71 18.86
N VAL A 25 -9.34 6.92 19.90
CA VAL A 25 -8.62 5.63 19.82
C VAL A 25 -9.63 4.50 19.97
N ARG A 26 -9.65 3.59 19.00
CA ARG A 26 -10.53 2.41 19.04
C ARG A 26 -9.89 1.32 19.89
N ASP A 27 -10.70 0.55 20.62
CA ASP A 27 -10.21 -0.59 21.39
C ASP A 27 -9.68 -1.66 20.42
N PRO A 28 -8.40 -2.09 20.55
CA PRO A 28 -7.84 -3.16 19.74
C PRO A 28 -8.64 -4.46 19.84
N LYS A 29 -9.29 -4.75 20.98
CA LYS A 29 -10.06 -5.98 21.20
C LYS A 29 -11.24 -6.11 20.25
N ASP A 30 -11.84 -4.98 19.84
CA ASP A 30 -12.96 -4.97 18.89
C ASP A 30 -12.57 -5.56 17.53
N TYR A 31 -11.29 -5.47 17.16
CA TYR A 31 -10.76 -5.94 15.88
C TYR A 31 -9.98 -7.25 16.00
N PHE A 32 -9.14 -7.37 17.04
CA PHE A 32 -8.18 -8.45 17.19
C PHE A 32 -8.55 -9.47 18.26
N GLY A 33 -9.61 -9.26 19.05
CA GLY A 33 -9.97 -10.12 20.17
C GLY A 33 -10.40 -11.54 19.80
N LYS A 34 -10.63 -11.82 18.51
CA LYS A 34 -10.93 -13.16 17.97
C LYS A 34 -9.70 -13.88 17.43
N ILE A 35 -8.54 -13.23 17.42
CA ILE A 35 -7.29 -13.83 16.95
C ILE A 35 -6.65 -14.50 18.16
N ASP A 36 -6.48 -15.81 18.08
CA ASP A 36 -5.81 -16.57 19.13
C ASP A 36 -4.34 -16.16 19.22
N ASP A 37 -3.84 -16.00 20.43
CA ASP A 37 -2.43 -15.70 20.70
C ASP A 37 -1.59 -16.98 20.57
N VAL A 38 -1.36 -17.38 19.31
CA VAL A 38 -0.64 -18.61 18.96
C VAL A 38 0.70 -18.26 18.33
N LYS A 39 1.74 -19.01 18.71
CA LYS A 39 3.06 -18.89 18.08
C LYS A 39 2.95 -19.18 16.57
N PRO A 40 3.40 -18.27 15.69
CA PRO A 40 3.41 -18.51 14.26
C PRO A 40 4.25 -19.73 13.88
N ASP A 41 3.87 -20.44 12.81
CA ASP A 41 4.67 -21.52 12.22
C ASP A 41 6.05 -20.94 11.78
N PRO A 42 7.17 -21.44 12.32
CA PRO A 42 8.51 -20.98 11.97
C PRO A 42 8.77 -20.99 10.45
N LYS A 43 8.28 -22.00 9.74
CA LYS A 43 8.49 -22.13 8.29
C LYS A 43 7.76 -21.04 7.51
N LEU A 44 6.56 -20.66 7.95
CA LEU A 44 5.81 -19.56 7.35
C LEU A 44 6.48 -18.21 7.65
N MET A 45 7.01 -18.04 8.87
CA MET A 45 7.73 -16.83 9.25
C MET A 45 9.00 -16.63 8.39
N ASP A 46 9.78 -17.68 8.19
CA ASP A 46 10.99 -17.63 7.36
C ASP A 46 10.66 -17.27 5.90
N MET A 47 9.57 -17.82 5.36
CA MET A 47 9.10 -17.53 4.01
C MET A 47 8.67 -16.06 3.87
N VAL A 48 7.89 -15.54 4.81
CA VAL A 48 7.46 -14.12 4.79
C VAL A 48 8.66 -13.19 4.95
N THR A 49 9.60 -13.54 5.82
CA THR A 49 10.83 -12.76 6.02
C THR A 49 11.66 -12.68 4.73
N THR A 50 11.85 -13.82 4.05
CA THR A 50 12.54 -13.86 2.75
C THR A 50 11.86 -12.95 1.73
N LEU A 51 10.53 -12.96 1.68
CA LEU A 51 9.77 -12.09 0.76
C LEU A 51 9.92 -10.60 1.10
N ILE A 52 9.99 -10.25 2.39
CA ILE A 52 10.25 -8.88 2.83
C ILE A 52 11.64 -8.45 2.39
N ASP A 53 12.65 -9.29 2.60
CA ASP A 53 14.03 -9.00 2.22
C ASP A 53 14.17 -8.81 0.70
N GLU A 54 13.57 -9.69 -0.10
CA GLU A 54 13.55 -9.59 -1.57
C GLU A 54 12.89 -8.31 -2.07
N ARG A 55 11.89 -7.79 -1.34
CA ARG A 55 11.13 -6.59 -1.71
C ARG A 55 11.62 -5.33 -1.01
N THR A 56 12.59 -5.44 -0.11
CA THR A 56 13.15 -4.31 0.60
C THR A 56 14.03 -3.51 -0.35
N GLY A 57 13.78 -2.21 -0.43
CA GLY A 57 14.56 -1.27 -1.25
C GLY A 57 14.97 -0.06 -0.44
N GLN A 58 15.96 0.68 -0.93
CA GLN A 58 16.29 1.98 -0.34
C GLN A 58 15.14 2.95 -0.56
N TRP A 59 14.72 3.63 0.50
CA TRP A 59 13.67 4.62 0.42
C TRP A 59 14.16 5.87 -0.34
N ASP A 60 13.37 6.33 -1.31
CA ASP A 60 13.56 7.59 -2.02
C ASP A 60 12.25 8.41 -1.91
N PRO A 61 12.31 9.71 -1.54
CA PRO A 61 11.13 10.58 -1.53
C PRO A 61 10.27 10.51 -2.80
N ALA A 62 10.89 10.28 -3.96
CA ALA A 62 10.22 10.15 -5.26
C ALA A 62 9.30 8.92 -5.36
N MET A 63 9.45 7.93 -4.48
CA MET A 63 8.57 6.75 -4.44
C MET A 63 7.15 7.10 -3.97
N THR A 64 6.99 8.21 -3.26
CA THR A 64 5.70 8.71 -2.76
C THR A 64 5.14 9.80 -3.68
N GLY A 65 4.51 9.39 -4.78
CA GLY A 65 3.74 10.28 -5.65
C GLY A 65 2.28 10.40 -5.22
N ASP A 66 1.69 11.59 -5.38
CA ASP A 66 0.24 11.79 -5.23
C ASP A 66 -0.45 11.67 -6.62
N PRO A 67 -1.02 10.51 -6.96
CA PRO A 67 -1.70 10.33 -8.25
C PRO A 67 -2.94 11.22 -8.38
N VAL A 68 -3.58 11.61 -7.28
CA VAL A 68 -4.76 12.48 -7.29
C VAL A 68 -4.34 13.90 -7.65
N GLN A 69 -3.30 14.43 -6.99
CA GLN A 69 -2.76 15.74 -7.32
C GLN A 69 -2.24 15.79 -8.76
N ALA A 70 -1.55 14.75 -9.23
CA ALA A 70 -1.08 14.67 -10.61
C ALA A 70 -2.24 14.74 -11.63
N ARG A 71 -3.30 13.96 -11.42
CA ARG A 71 -4.54 13.99 -12.23
C ARG A 71 -5.20 15.36 -12.20
N LEU A 72 -5.25 16.00 -11.03
CA LEU A 72 -5.86 17.32 -10.89
C LEU A 72 -5.11 18.38 -11.70
N LEU A 73 -3.77 18.36 -11.64
CA LEU A 73 -2.92 19.26 -12.41
C LEU A 73 -3.10 19.06 -13.92
N GLU A 74 -3.24 17.81 -14.37
CA GLU A 74 -3.54 17.49 -15.77
C GLU A 74 -4.89 18.07 -16.23
N ILE A 75 -5.94 17.91 -15.41
CA ILE A 75 -7.26 18.48 -15.68
C ILE A 75 -7.18 20.02 -15.76
N ILE A 76 -6.50 20.66 -14.81
CA ILE A 76 -6.32 22.12 -14.81
C ILE A 76 -5.60 22.58 -16.08
N ALA A 77 -4.53 21.88 -16.49
CA ALA A 77 -3.78 22.19 -17.70
C ALA A 77 -4.65 22.02 -18.97
N SER A 78 -5.49 20.98 -19.02
CA SER A 78 -6.42 20.75 -20.15
C SER A 78 -7.44 21.88 -20.29
N LYS A 79 -7.99 22.36 -19.16
CA LYS A 79 -8.95 23.46 -19.12
C LYS A 79 -8.31 24.79 -19.50
N LYS A 80 -7.10 25.08 -19.02
CA LYS A 80 -6.33 26.28 -19.41
C LYS A 80 -6.03 26.33 -20.90
N LYS A 81 -5.79 25.17 -21.53
CA LYS A 81 -5.53 25.06 -22.98
C LYS A 81 -6.79 25.09 -23.86
N GLY A 82 -7.97 25.40 -23.29
CA GLY A 82 -9.23 25.48 -24.03
C GLY A 82 -9.71 24.15 -24.61
N LYS A 83 -9.11 23.02 -24.23
CA LYS A 83 -9.56 21.69 -24.67
C LYS A 83 -10.78 21.32 -23.85
N LYS A 84 -11.93 21.04 -24.52
CA LYS A 84 -13.06 20.36 -23.88
C LYS A 84 -12.51 19.13 -23.16
N GLY A 85 -12.82 18.99 -21.87
CA GLY A 85 -12.20 18.01 -20.97
C GLY A 85 -12.22 16.60 -21.55
N PRO A 86 -11.30 15.71 -21.13
CA PRO A 86 -11.24 14.36 -21.66
C PRO A 86 -12.62 13.72 -21.53
N ALA A 87 -13.19 13.33 -22.67
CA ALA A 87 -14.43 12.58 -22.70
C ALA A 87 -14.24 11.38 -21.76
N LYS A 88 -15.18 11.17 -20.82
CA LYS A 88 -15.23 9.96 -20.01
C LYS A 88 -15.00 8.79 -20.96
N ALA A 89 -13.84 8.13 -20.85
CA ALA A 89 -13.62 6.90 -21.58
C ALA A 89 -14.81 6.02 -21.23
N LYS A 90 -15.62 5.65 -22.24
CA LYS A 90 -16.70 4.67 -22.05
C LYS A 90 -16.06 3.50 -21.32
N ALA A 91 -16.55 3.18 -20.13
CA ALA A 91 -16.14 1.99 -19.42
C ALA A 91 -16.26 0.84 -20.42
N LYS A 92 -15.12 0.30 -20.85
CA LYS A 92 -15.10 -0.89 -21.67
C LYS A 92 -15.71 -1.95 -20.77
N ALA A 93 -16.91 -2.44 -21.12
CA ALA A 93 -17.61 -3.45 -20.35
C ALA A 93 -16.61 -4.55 -19.98
N GLU A 94 -16.33 -4.70 -18.69
CA GLU A 94 -15.50 -5.78 -18.19
C GLU A 94 -16.19 -7.08 -18.59
N GLN A 95 -15.55 -7.83 -19.49
CA GLN A 95 -15.92 -9.21 -19.72
C GLN A 95 -15.78 -9.93 -18.37
N PRO A 96 -16.75 -10.75 -17.96
CA PRO A 96 -16.64 -11.47 -16.70
C PRO A 96 -15.36 -12.30 -16.74
N ALA A 97 -14.44 -12.03 -15.81
CA ALA A 97 -13.22 -12.80 -15.65
C ALA A 97 -13.57 -14.18 -15.07
N SER A 98 -14.11 -15.08 -15.90
CA SER A 98 -14.22 -16.50 -15.56
C SER A 98 -12.89 -17.19 -15.83
N ASN A 99 -11.86 -16.80 -15.08
CA ASN A 99 -10.72 -17.68 -14.88
C ASN A 99 -10.27 -17.55 -13.43
N VAL A 100 -10.89 -18.36 -12.58
CA VAL A 100 -10.37 -18.65 -11.24
C VAL A 100 -9.09 -19.44 -11.45
N ILE A 101 -7.98 -18.74 -11.65
CA ILE A 101 -6.66 -19.33 -11.61
C ILE A 101 -6.36 -19.58 -10.13
N ASN A 102 -6.31 -20.85 -9.74
CA ASN A 102 -5.86 -21.25 -8.42
C ASN A 102 -4.44 -20.69 -8.20
N ILE A 103 -4.32 -19.74 -7.27
CA ILE A 103 -3.08 -19.00 -6.98
C ILE A 103 -1.92 -19.96 -6.70
N MET A 104 -2.21 -21.13 -6.11
CA MET A 104 -1.20 -22.17 -5.83
C MET A 104 -0.64 -22.81 -7.11
N ASP A 105 -1.47 -23.01 -8.14
CA ASP A 105 -1.01 -23.58 -9.42
C ASP A 105 -0.27 -22.54 -10.26
N ALA A 106 -0.69 -21.28 -10.21
CA ALA A 106 0.04 -20.18 -10.84
C ALA A 106 1.45 -20.03 -10.24
N LEU A 107 1.57 -20.15 -8.92
CA LEU A 107 2.84 -20.09 -8.21
C LEU A 107 3.75 -21.28 -8.56
N ARG A 108 3.21 -22.52 -8.57
CA ARG A 108 3.97 -23.73 -8.95
C ARG A 108 4.49 -23.65 -10.39
N LYS A 109 3.68 -23.15 -11.33
CA LYS A 109 4.10 -22.95 -12.72
C LYS A 109 5.18 -21.88 -12.87
N SER A 110 5.14 -20.81 -12.06
CA SER A 110 6.17 -19.76 -12.08
C SER A 110 7.53 -20.30 -11.63
N ILE A 111 7.57 -21.18 -10.62
CA ILE A 111 8.82 -21.77 -10.12
C ILE A 111 9.38 -22.80 -11.09
N GLY A 112 8.52 -23.61 -11.72
CA GLY A 112 8.95 -24.64 -12.68
C GLY A 112 9.53 -24.07 -13.97
N SER A 113 9.07 -22.91 -14.43
CA SER A 113 9.56 -22.27 -15.66
C SER A 113 10.89 -21.53 -15.46
N GLU A 114 11.22 -21.14 -14.23
CA GLU A 114 12.49 -20.48 -13.90
C GLU A 114 13.66 -21.48 -13.81
N ALA A 115 13.39 -22.73 -13.39
CA ALA A 115 14.39 -23.80 -13.33
C ALA A 115 14.80 -24.36 -14.71
N GLY A 116 14.00 -24.13 -15.75
CA GLY A 116 14.27 -24.60 -17.12
C GLY A 116 15.15 -23.66 -17.97
N LYS A 117 15.45 -22.45 -17.49
CA LYS A 117 16.17 -21.41 -18.25
C LYS A 117 17.66 -21.28 -17.91
N ARG A 118 18.18 -22.10 -17.00
CA ARG A 118 19.62 -22.28 -16.77
C ARG A 118 20.09 -23.55 -17.50
N LYS A 119 20.31 -23.42 -18.81
CA LYS A 119 21.20 -24.28 -19.58
C LYS A 119 21.94 -23.44 -20.60
#